data_AF-A0A974NQ64-F1
#
_entry.id   AF-A0A974NQ64-F1
#
_cell.length_a   1.000
_cell.length_b   1.000
_cell.length_c   1.000
_cell.angle_alpha   90.00
_cell.angle_beta   90.00
_cell.angle_gamma   90.00
#
_symmetry.space_group_name_H-M   'P 1'
#
loop_
_entity.id
_entity.type
_entity.pdbx_description
1 polymer ?
#
loop_
_entity_poly.entity_id
_entity_poly.type
_entity_poly.pdbx_seq_one_letter_code
_entity_poly.pdbx_strand_id
1 'polypeptide(L)'
;MKQKTFLYSILAFFSLMLTSCSSLHLDEASILDKYKNKLIFFSNESNYMNEIEYYDALLELDDEYPSDIPDLKTLTAADNNHDFESFHIKKTPAIYITSEKGVIGQISGSSVSKRDIKKTITKALESKH
;
A
#
# COMPACT_ATOMS: atom_id res chain seq x y z
N MET A 1 -11.11 46.42 -32.77
CA MET A 1 -11.54 45.02 -33.02
C MET A 1 -10.52 43.93 -32.65
N LYS A 2 -9.29 44.23 -32.22
CA LYS A 2 -8.23 43.20 -32.00
C LYS A 2 -8.14 42.61 -30.58
N GLN A 3 -8.82 43.21 -29.59
CA GLN A 3 -8.71 42.77 -28.18
C GLN A 3 -9.67 41.61 -27.83
N LYS A 4 -10.86 41.57 -28.46
CA LYS A 4 -11.86 40.51 -28.22
C LYS A 4 -11.42 39.17 -28.82
N THR A 5 -10.76 39.18 -29.97
CA THR A 5 -10.23 37.97 -30.63
C THR A 5 -9.09 37.31 -29.85
N PHE A 6 -8.30 38.10 -29.11
CA PHE A 6 -7.22 37.60 -28.27
C PHE A 6 -7.75 36.87 -27.02
N LEU A 7 -8.86 37.34 -26.45
CA LEU A 7 -9.49 36.71 -25.27
C LEU A 7 -10.08 35.33 -25.59
N TYR A 8 -10.69 35.17 -26.78
CA TYR A 8 -11.24 33.88 -27.21
C TYR A 8 -10.15 32.85 -27.50
N SER A 9 -8.96 33.29 -27.93
CA SER A 9 -7.81 32.42 -28.21
C SER A 9 -7.22 31.81 -26.92
N ILE A 10 -7.27 32.52 -25.80
CA ILE A 10 -6.78 32.03 -24.49
C ILE A 10 -7.78 31.04 -23.86
N LEU A 11 -9.08 31.26 -24.04
CA LEU A 11 -10.12 30.41 -23.45
C LEU A 11 -10.18 29.01 -24.09
N ALA A 12 -9.84 28.89 -25.38
CA ALA A 12 -9.79 27.61 -26.09
C ALA A 12 -8.62 26.71 -25.65
N PHE A 13 -7.50 27.29 -25.19
CA PHE A 13 -6.33 26.54 -24.73
C PHE A 13 -6.54 25.89 -23.35
N PHE A 14 -7.37 26.49 -22.51
CA PHE A 14 -7.65 25.98 -21.15
C PHE A 14 -8.55 24.72 -21.16
N SER A 15 -9.38 24.54 -22.21
CA SER A 15 -10.30 23.39 -22.32
C SER A 15 -9.58 22.09 -22.71
N LEU A 16 -8.38 22.15 -23.28
CA LEU A 16 -7.62 20.97 -23.69
C LEU A 16 -6.84 20.31 -22.54
N MET A 17 -6.68 21.01 -21.41
CA MET A 17 -5.92 20.50 -20.24
C MET A 17 -6.75 19.60 -19.29
N LEU A 18 -8.05 19.43 -19.51
CA LEU A 18 -8.91 18.58 -18.67
C LEU A 18 -9.03 17.12 -19.16
N THR A 19 -8.35 16.74 -20.24
CA THR A 19 -8.35 15.36 -20.77
C THR A 19 -7.04 14.63 -20.44
N SER A 20 -6.65 14.62 -19.17
CA SER A 20 -5.75 13.60 -18.65
C SER A 20 -6.44 12.87 -17.50
N CYS A 21 -7.52 12.18 -17.84
CA CYS A 21 -8.07 11.14 -16.97
C CYS A 21 -7.19 9.90 -17.22
N SER A 22 -6.19 9.72 -16.36
CA SER A 22 -5.34 8.53 -16.36
C SER A 22 -6.18 7.31 -16.00
N SER A 23 -6.07 6.24 -16.79
CA SER A 23 -6.70 4.94 -16.53
C SER A 23 -6.04 4.16 -15.37
N LEU A 24 -5.35 4.85 -14.47
CA LEU A 24 -4.50 4.26 -13.42
C LEU A 24 -5.25 4.00 -12.11
N HIS A 25 -6.54 4.37 -12.03
CA HIS A 25 -7.29 4.40 -10.78
C HIS A 25 -8.21 3.18 -10.54
N LEU A 26 -8.47 2.36 -11.57
CA LEU A 26 -9.37 1.22 -11.45
C LEU A 26 -8.71 0.04 -10.73
N ASP A 27 -7.44 -0.27 -11.04
CA ASP A 27 -6.72 -1.36 -10.39
C ASP A 27 -6.40 -1.06 -8.93
N GLU A 28 -6.00 0.19 -8.61
CA GLU A 28 -5.65 0.57 -7.24
C GLU A 28 -6.90 0.66 -6.33
N ALA A 29 -8.04 1.11 -6.84
CA ALA A 29 -9.29 1.06 -6.08
C ALA A 29 -9.76 -0.40 -5.86
N SER A 30 -9.64 -1.25 -6.89
CA SER A 30 -10.03 -2.66 -6.80
C SER A 30 -9.11 -3.47 -5.87
N ILE A 31 -7.81 -3.18 -5.85
CA ILE A 31 -6.84 -3.89 -5.00
C ILE A 31 -7.03 -3.53 -3.52
N LEU A 32 -7.34 -2.27 -3.23
CA LEU A 32 -7.62 -1.81 -1.88
C LEU A 32 -8.94 -2.38 -1.35
N ASP A 33 -9.93 -2.59 -2.21
CA ASP A 33 -11.17 -3.28 -1.83
C ASP A 33 -10.93 -4.77 -1.56
N LYS A 34 -10.18 -5.46 -2.44
CA LYS A 34 -9.75 -6.86 -2.25
C LYS A 34 -9.02 -7.07 -0.92
N TYR A 35 -8.17 -6.13 -0.53
CA TYR A 35 -7.39 -6.19 0.69
C TYR A 35 -7.88 -5.21 1.76
N LYS A 36 -9.17 -4.87 1.79
CA LYS A 36 -9.71 -3.94 2.78
C LYS A 36 -9.57 -4.50 4.20
N ASN A 37 -9.03 -3.68 5.12
CA ASN A 37 -8.80 -4.04 6.52
C ASN A 37 -7.97 -5.32 6.69
N LYS A 38 -6.80 -5.38 6.06
CA LYS A 38 -5.87 -6.52 6.08
C LYS A 38 -4.47 -6.08 6.48
N LEU A 39 -3.71 -7.02 7.01
CA LEU A 39 -2.26 -6.90 7.13
C LEU A 39 -1.66 -7.77 6.03
N ILE A 40 -0.99 -7.16 5.06
CA ILE A 40 -0.44 -7.85 3.89
C ILE A 40 1.06 -8.01 4.07
N PHE A 41 1.53 -9.25 4.11
CA PHE A 41 2.95 -9.59 4.16
C PHE A 41 3.44 -10.03 2.78
N PHE A 42 4.24 -9.18 2.12
CA PHE A 42 4.91 -9.48 0.88
C PHE A 42 6.21 -10.22 1.17
N SER A 43 6.15 -11.54 1.03
CA SER A 43 7.25 -12.47 1.28
C SER A 43 7.99 -12.81 -0.01
N ASN A 44 9.24 -13.21 0.15
CA ASN A 44 10.05 -13.86 -0.85
C ASN A 44 10.67 -15.13 -0.26
N GLU A 45 10.05 -16.27 -0.60
CA GLU A 45 10.45 -17.61 -0.14
C GLU A 45 11.92 -17.95 -0.45
N SER A 46 12.51 -17.33 -1.48
CA SER A 46 13.93 -17.54 -1.81
C SER A 46 14.90 -16.89 -0.80
N ASN A 47 14.42 -16.02 0.09
CA ASN A 47 15.25 -15.28 1.03
C ASN A 47 14.62 -15.16 2.44
N TYR A 48 14.26 -16.31 3.01
CA TYR A 48 13.60 -16.40 4.32
C TYR A 48 14.41 -15.81 5.49
N MET A 49 15.74 -15.74 5.40
CA MET A 49 16.59 -15.23 6.48
C MET A 49 16.27 -13.79 6.85
N ASN A 50 15.85 -12.99 5.87
CA ASN A 50 15.47 -11.60 6.10
C ASN A 50 14.06 -11.46 6.68
N GLU A 51 13.27 -12.54 6.70
CA GLU A 51 11.87 -12.56 7.15
C GLU A 51 11.71 -12.96 8.61
N ILE A 52 12.77 -13.45 9.26
CA ILE A 52 12.73 -13.92 10.66
C ILE A 52 12.17 -12.84 11.58
N GLU A 53 12.72 -11.63 11.52
CA GLU A 53 12.26 -10.49 12.33
C GLU A 53 10.79 -10.11 12.04
N TYR A 54 10.33 -10.35 10.81
CA TYR A 54 8.95 -10.09 10.40
C TYR A 54 7.98 -11.11 10.99
N TYR A 55 8.31 -12.40 10.89
CA TYR A 55 7.49 -13.46 11.48
C TYR A 55 7.45 -13.37 13.00
N ASP A 56 8.59 -13.15 13.66
CA ASP A 56 8.63 -12.99 15.12
C ASP A 56 7.78 -11.79 15.56
N ALA A 57 7.82 -10.68 14.83
CA ALA A 57 6.97 -9.52 15.12
C ALA A 57 5.49 -9.83 14.96
N LEU A 58 5.10 -10.53 13.89
CA LEU A 58 3.72 -10.88 13.61
C LEU A 58 3.15 -11.85 14.64
N LEU A 59 3.91 -12.87 15.04
CA LEU A 59 3.52 -13.83 16.07
C LEU A 59 3.32 -13.15 17.42
N GLU A 60 4.28 -12.32 17.86
CA GLU A 60 4.14 -11.59 19.12
C GLU A 60 2.98 -10.60 19.11
N LEU A 61 2.72 -9.97 17.96
CA LEU A 61 1.60 -9.08 17.81
C LEU A 61 0.28 -9.86 17.93
N ASP A 62 0.14 -10.99 17.26
CA ASP A 62 -1.06 -11.86 17.33
C ASP A 62 -1.33 -12.33 18.77
N ASP A 63 -0.28 -12.64 19.52
CA ASP A 63 -0.37 -12.99 20.94
C ASP A 63 -0.79 -11.79 21.83
N GLU A 64 -0.26 -10.59 21.56
CA GLU A 64 -0.52 -9.38 22.37
C GLU A 64 -1.87 -8.72 22.05
N TYR A 65 -2.31 -8.77 20.79
CA TYR A 65 -3.48 -8.07 20.26
C TYR A 65 -4.36 -8.94 19.35
N PRO A 66 -4.80 -10.13 19.80
CA PRO A 66 -5.47 -11.12 18.93
C PRO A 66 -6.81 -10.63 18.35
N SER A 67 -7.44 -9.64 18.99
CA SER A 67 -8.73 -9.09 18.52
C SER A 67 -8.58 -7.84 17.65
N ASP A 68 -7.44 -7.16 17.71
CA ASP A 68 -7.22 -5.86 17.03
C ASP A 68 -6.41 -6.01 15.74
N ILE A 69 -5.73 -7.14 15.58
CA ILE A 69 -4.91 -7.42 14.39
C ILE A 69 -5.82 -7.80 13.22
N PRO A 70 -5.70 -7.08 12.08
CA PRO A 70 -6.38 -7.46 10.87
C PRO A 70 -5.86 -8.80 10.36
N ASP A 71 -6.73 -9.56 9.72
CA ASP A 71 -6.39 -10.83 9.07
C ASP A 71 -5.11 -10.71 8.22
N LEU A 72 -4.13 -11.55 8.54
CA LEU A 72 -2.83 -11.60 7.91
C LEU A 72 -2.94 -12.31 6.55
N LYS A 73 -2.52 -11.62 5.50
CA LYS A 73 -2.40 -12.19 4.16
C LYS A 73 -0.96 -12.18 3.69
N THR A 74 -0.37 -13.36 3.55
CA THR A 74 0.94 -13.51 2.91
C THR A 74 0.79 -13.63 1.39
N LEU A 75 1.61 -12.87 0.66
CA LEU A 75 1.68 -12.88 -0.80
C LEU A 75 3.12 -13.11 -1.25
N THR A 76 3.29 -13.90 -2.32
CA THR A 76 4.59 -14.16 -2.95
C THR A 76 4.58 -13.65 -4.39
N ALA A 77 5.73 -13.18 -4.89
CA ALA A 77 5.80 -12.64 -6.25
C ALA A 77 5.50 -13.70 -7.32
N ALA A 78 5.82 -14.97 -7.05
CA ALA A 78 5.59 -16.09 -7.96
C ALA A 78 4.10 -16.30 -8.26
N ASP A 79 3.24 -16.20 -7.23
CA ASP A 79 1.82 -16.47 -7.36
C ASP A 79 0.99 -15.18 -7.53
N ASN A 80 1.51 -14.04 -7.09
CA ASN A 80 0.72 -12.81 -6.92
C ASN A 80 1.35 -11.59 -7.61
N ASN A 81 1.99 -11.79 -8.77
CA ASN A 81 2.67 -10.71 -9.50
C ASN A 81 1.80 -9.45 -9.71
N HIS A 82 0.52 -9.61 -10.08
CA HIS A 82 -0.39 -8.47 -10.25
C HIS A 82 -0.58 -7.66 -8.96
N ASP A 83 -0.65 -8.33 -7.80
CA ASP A 83 -0.78 -7.66 -6.52
C ASP A 83 0.52 -6.91 -6.17
N PHE A 84 1.68 -7.51 -6.45
CA PHE A 84 2.98 -6.84 -6.28
C PHE A 84 3.11 -5.58 -7.16
N GLU A 85 2.66 -5.65 -8.41
CA GLU A 85 2.62 -4.50 -9.32
C GLU A 85 1.66 -3.42 -8.82
N SER A 86 0.45 -3.81 -8.41
CA SER A 86 -0.58 -2.89 -7.91
C SER A 86 -0.15 -2.13 -6.66
N PHE A 87 0.51 -2.81 -5.72
CA PHE A 87 1.07 -2.17 -4.51
C PHE A 87 2.45 -1.54 -4.75
N HIS A 88 2.97 -1.60 -5.98
CA HIS A 88 4.28 -1.08 -6.36
C HIS A 88 5.42 -1.62 -5.47
N ILE A 89 5.39 -2.91 -5.14
CA ILE A 89 6.33 -3.56 -4.24
C ILE A 89 7.69 -3.73 -4.92
N LYS A 90 8.67 -2.93 -4.48
CA LYS A 90 10.05 -2.97 -5.01
C LYS A 90 11.01 -3.79 -4.18
N LYS A 91 10.66 -4.07 -2.92
CA LYS A 91 11.54 -4.74 -1.95
C LYS A 91 10.72 -5.64 -1.05
N THR A 92 11.23 -6.84 -0.82
CA THR A 92 10.77 -7.77 0.19
C THR A 92 11.88 -8.01 1.22
N PRO A 93 11.54 -8.45 2.44
CA PRO A 93 10.19 -8.52 3.00
C PRO A 93 9.53 -7.14 3.16
N ALA A 94 8.19 -7.10 3.09
CA ALA A 94 7.43 -5.89 3.35
C ALA A 94 6.07 -6.20 4.00
N ILE A 95 5.64 -5.36 4.93
CA ILE A 95 4.29 -5.38 5.51
C ILE A 95 3.57 -4.09 5.14
N TYR A 96 2.33 -4.23 4.68
CA TYR A 96 1.40 -3.14 4.45
C TYR A 96 0.16 -3.36 5.32
N ILE A 97 -0.31 -2.29 5.98
CA ILE A 97 -1.56 -2.30 6.73
C ILE A 97 -2.57 -1.46 5.96
N THR A 98 -3.70 -2.05 5.62
CA THR A 98 -4.77 -1.39 4.87
C THR A 98 -5.98 -1.11 5.75
N SER A 99 -6.74 -0.08 5.37
CA SER A 99 -8.00 0.32 5.97
C SER A 99 -9.02 0.61 4.86
N GLU A 100 -10.24 1.02 5.23
CA GLU A 100 -11.23 1.49 4.26
C GLU A 100 -10.75 2.69 3.42
N LYS A 101 -9.81 3.49 3.94
CA LYS A 101 -9.27 4.69 3.29
C LYS A 101 -7.99 4.41 2.50
N GLY A 102 -7.53 3.15 2.45
CA GLY A 102 -6.29 2.75 1.81
C GLY A 102 -5.20 2.34 2.80
N VAL A 103 -3.94 2.41 2.37
CA VAL A 103 -2.77 2.01 3.17
C VAL A 103 -2.52 3.01 4.31
N ILE A 104 -2.51 2.53 5.55
CA ILE A 104 -2.33 3.33 6.77
C ILE A 104 -0.99 3.08 7.46
N GLY A 105 -0.25 2.06 7.02
CA GLY A 105 1.09 1.79 7.50
C GLY A 105 1.86 0.90 6.52
N GLN A 106 3.18 1.09 6.48
CA GLN A 106 4.07 0.31 5.64
C GLN A 106 5.44 0.18 6.33
N ILE A 107 6.05 -1.00 6.21
CA ILE A 107 7.45 -1.21 6.56
C ILE A 107 8.09 -2.26 5.63
N SER A 108 9.30 -2.01 5.14
CA SER A 108 9.95 -2.88 4.14
C SER A 108 11.46 -2.90 4.27
N GLY A 109 12.06 -4.06 4.01
CA GLY A 109 13.51 -4.23 3.90
C GLY A 109 14.07 -5.32 4.80
N SER A 110 15.30 -5.74 4.50
CA SER A 110 15.99 -6.85 5.15
C SER A 110 16.69 -6.51 6.47
N SER A 111 16.69 -5.25 6.90
CA SER A 111 17.42 -4.79 8.09
C SER A 111 16.51 -4.03 9.06
N VAL A 112 15.25 -4.44 9.10
CA VAL A 112 14.24 -3.88 10.00
C VAL A 112 14.17 -4.75 11.25
N SER A 113 14.21 -4.13 12.44
CA SER A 113 14.11 -4.87 13.69
C SER A 113 12.65 -5.24 14.01
N LYS A 114 12.42 -6.37 14.70
CA LYS A 114 11.13 -6.75 15.26
C LYS A 114 10.43 -5.60 15.98
N ARG A 115 11.19 -4.85 16.80
CA ARG A 115 10.66 -3.71 17.56
C ARG A 115 10.06 -2.64 16.66
N ASP A 116 10.74 -2.33 15.54
CA ASP A 116 10.28 -1.30 14.60
C ASP A 116 9.05 -1.78 13.82
N ILE A 117 8.99 -3.07 13.49
CA ILE A 117 7.83 -3.71 12.86
C ILE A 117 6.62 -3.62 13.79
N LYS A 118 6.76 -4.08 15.04
CA LYS A 118 5.70 -4.01 16.05
C LYS A 118 5.21 -2.58 16.24
N LYS A 119 6.13 -1.64 16.47
CA LYS A 119 5.79 -0.23 16.65
C LYS A 119 5.04 0.37 15.46
N THR A 120 5.44 0.01 14.23
CA THR A 120 4.79 0.52 13.03
C THR A 120 3.37 -0.03 12.89
N ILE A 121 3.18 -1.33 13.13
CA ILE A 121 1.87 -1.97 13.07
C ILE A 121 0.95 -1.41 14.17
N THR A 122 1.39 -1.39 15.43
CA THR A 122 0.58 -0.87 16.55
C THR A 122 0.16 0.59 16.30
N LYS A 123 1.08 1.44 15.84
CA LYS A 123 0.76 2.84 15.50
C LYS A 123 -0.27 2.94 14.37
N ALA A 124 -0.21 2.07 13.37
CA ALA A 124 -1.20 2.03 12.30
C ALA A 124 -2.58 1.62 12.84
N LEU A 125 -2.64 0.61 13.72
CA LEU A 125 -3.89 0.17 14.35
C LEU A 125 -4.53 1.26 15.22
N GLU A 126 -3.74 2.01 15.99
CA GLU A 126 -4.21 3.15 16.78
C GLU A 126 -4.81 4.26 15.91
N SER A 127 -4.30 4.46 14.69
CA SER A 127 -4.80 5.47 13.74
C SER A 127 -6.10 5.10 13.00
N LYS A 128 -6.58 3.86 13.19
CA LYS A 128 -7.83 3.36 12.58
C LYS A 128 -9.08 3.91 13.28
N HIS A 129 -8.93 4.40 14.52
CA HIS A 129 -9.96 5.02 15.34
C HIS A 129 -10.06 6.54 15.11
#